data_AF-A0AAD6B7M5-F1
#
_entry.id   AF-A0AAD6B7M5-F1
#
_cell.length_a   1.000
_cell.length_b   1.000
_cell.length_c   1.000
_cell.angle_alpha   90.00
_cell.angle_beta   90.00
_cell.angle_gamma   90.00
#
_symmetry.space_group_name_H-M   'P 1'
#
loop_
_entity.id
_entity.type
_entity.pdbx_description
1 polymer ?
#
loop_
_entity_poly.entity_id
_entity_poly.type
_entity_poly.pdbx_seq_one_letter_code
_entity_poly.pdbx_strand_id
1 'polypeptide(L)'
;MRTDTRGIMNFLPRKKWFGFGPRDQPQPPAVNNNTSSLTDGSPLPQQEEPQPVILTYEQMLQEKLLSEAGQLLIEKEERLFRELKESDAFTHHEEQVNQLKADRKALQDLVLQTLGQSLCLEEDSLAGLTSAVKAVMQEEDQDLLWKQRDQTPPSWRPSGWRKLHDSTLLSLVKERMENPSTPSACQIKLTTIQADITNMGRQLKEDLLSVVGGVKRCYPQEMDICNFYSKLYHQTLSASLMNIADFGLVDKDRTFLLRWVNEYYPEILAKPQLHSEIDSGPLGKLLPERLLKLLEDEYLSNQQGELTTIIRRVLGEEREKWNKGEEPETEDGCFFSPVAYDIIQLINGKVTSSTKVLGDPHKAQRITCHISKDLMDSYKSFQSDVIKQNKANSRSFIKANLDCIKQFSEVLNKERHLFTEDPQYRKLGTSDWLHQSRFKELLDVINKEGQDLQGSTESCHKELMGQLEQEVTVEYVRRLLKGKVKLKDKMQQLKAYLTVKDNAENLHHLFVQMGSEEDWLKEILFNIAEVLKLQDLPAIQMQVVLLGTDYPDLSEKHVLALLKLKTDLTKADRKSATDILHTLREIGSNTQPRSFFSLVQVK
;
A
#
# COMPACT_ATOMS: atom_id res chain seq x y z
N MET A 1 12.15 -34.19 -23.29
CA MET A 1 10.84 -34.31 -22.60
C MET A 1 10.00 -33.10 -23.00
N ARG A 2 8.94 -33.31 -23.79
CA ARG A 2 7.99 -32.28 -24.22
C ARG A 2 7.10 -31.96 -23.02
N THR A 3 7.22 -30.77 -22.45
CA THR A 3 6.26 -30.24 -21.47
C THR A 3 5.18 -29.49 -22.24
N ASP A 4 3.97 -30.02 -22.16
CA ASP A 4 2.74 -29.51 -22.76
C ASP A 4 2.36 -28.14 -22.15
N THR A 5 2.58 -27.07 -22.90
CA THR A 5 2.23 -25.69 -22.51
C THR A 5 0.78 -25.33 -22.80
N ARG A 6 -0.02 -26.20 -23.44
CA ARG A 6 -1.45 -25.93 -23.68
C ARG A 6 -2.30 -26.05 -22.41
N GLY A 7 -1.77 -26.64 -21.34
CA GLY A 7 -2.48 -26.82 -20.07
C GLY A 7 -2.65 -25.55 -19.22
N ILE A 8 -1.83 -24.51 -19.43
CA ILE A 8 -1.85 -23.29 -18.59
C ILE A 8 -2.86 -22.24 -19.12
N MET A 9 -3.28 -22.35 -20.38
CA MET A 9 -4.23 -21.43 -21.04
C MET A 9 -5.72 -21.79 -20.82
N ASN A 10 -6.04 -22.90 -20.14
CA ASN A 10 -7.42 -23.39 -19.98
C ASN A 10 -8.12 -23.02 -18.66
N PHE A 11 -7.56 -22.12 -17.86
CA PHE A 11 -8.18 -21.67 -16.60
C PHE A 11 -8.38 -20.15 -16.55
N LEU A 12 -8.96 -19.55 -17.59
CA LEU A 12 -9.46 -18.18 -17.50
C LEU A 12 -10.82 -18.06 -18.23
N PRO A 13 -11.89 -17.66 -17.53
CA PRO A 13 -13.22 -17.61 -18.11
C PRO A 13 -13.31 -16.58 -19.23
N ARG A 14 -13.67 -17.06 -20.43
CA ARG A 14 -14.14 -16.23 -21.54
C ARG A 14 -15.48 -15.59 -21.13
N LYS A 15 -15.50 -14.24 -21.08
CA LYS A 15 -16.66 -13.34 -20.94
C LYS A 15 -17.24 -13.15 -19.53
N LYS A 16 -17.17 -11.91 -19.03
CA LYS A 16 -18.32 -10.99 -18.73
C LYS A 16 -17.82 -9.77 -17.94
N TRP A 17 -17.69 -8.64 -18.62
CA TRP A 17 -17.86 -7.32 -18.01
C TRP A 17 -19.32 -6.90 -18.25
N PHE A 18 -19.91 -6.18 -17.29
CA PHE A 18 -21.29 -5.63 -17.18
C PHE A 18 -22.19 -6.31 -16.12
N GLY A 19 -22.59 -5.53 -15.10
CA GLY A 19 -23.77 -5.78 -14.26
C GLY A 19 -23.62 -5.37 -12.78
N PHE A 20 -24.14 -4.19 -12.41
CA PHE A 20 -24.25 -3.70 -11.02
C PHE A 20 -25.65 -3.94 -10.43
N GLY A 21 -25.70 -4.34 -9.15
CA GLY A 21 -26.73 -4.06 -8.13
C GLY A 21 -27.95 -5.01 -8.05
N PRO A 22 -28.77 -4.99 -6.95
CA PRO A 22 -28.62 -4.29 -5.66
C PRO A 22 -28.80 -5.18 -4.40
N ARG A 23 -28.68 -4.54 -3.21
CA ARG A 23 -28.86 -5.05 -1.84
C ARG A 23 -30.31 -5.35 -1.49
N ASP A 24 -30.53 -6.31 -0.59
CA ASP A 24 -31.67 -6.35 0.33
C ASP A 24 -31.24 -6.80 1.74
N GLN A 25 -31.72 -6.07 2.75
CA GLN A 25 -31.76 -6.45 4.17
C GLN A 25 -33.05 -7.23 4.46
N PRO A 26 -33.06 -8.08 5.49
CA PRO A 26 -34.16 -7.97 6.46
C PRO A 26 -33.77 -8.06 7.94
N GLN A 27 -34.65 -7.45 8.74
CA GLN A 27 -34.70 -7.25 10.19
C GLN A 27 -35.08 -8.50 11.02
N PRO A 28 -35.03 -8.43 12.38
CA PRO A 28 -34.96 -9.58 13.30
C PRO A 28 -36.33 -10.07 13.78
N PRO A 29 -36.43 -11.28 14.38
CA PRO A 29 -37.66 -11.72 15.04
C PRO A 29 -37.66 -11.51 16.56
N ALA A 30 -38.73 -10.85 16.99
CA ALA A 30 -39.71 -11.21 18.03
C ALA A 30 -39.29 -11.59 19.47
N VAL A 31 -39.77 -10.72 20.35
CA VAL A 31 -40.14 -10.90 21.77
C VAL A 31 -41.08 -12.09 21.96
N ASN A 32 -40.86 -12.88 23.02
CA ASN A 32 -41.90 -13.73 23.61
C ASN A 32 -41.92 -13.56 25.14
N ASN A 33 -42.94 -12.85 25.60
CA ASN A 33 -43.36 -12.78 27.00
C ASN A 33 -44.13 -14.05 27.33
N ASN A 34 -43.82 -14.71 28.44
CA ASN A 34 -44.78 -15.52 29.19
C ASN A 34 -44.50 -15.41 30.69
N THR A 35 -45.36 -14.65 31.35
CA THR A 35 -45.58 -14.59 32.79
C THR A 35 -46.22 -15.86 33.31
N SER A 36 -45.76 -16.35 34.46
CA SER A 36 -46.61 -17.00 35.45
C SER A 36 -46.14 -16.65 36.86
N SER A 37 -47.09 -16.13 37.63
CA SER A 37 -47.00 -15.71 39.03
C SER A 37 -47.67 -16.75 39.93
N LEU A 38 -47.19 -16.88 41.19
CA LEU A 38 -47.89 -17.07 42.47
C LEU A 38 -46.94 -17.77 43.45
N THR A 39 -46.27 -17.02 44.33
CA THR A 39 -46.57 -16.81 45.78
C THR A 39 -46.41 -18.05 46.66
N ASP A 40 -45.41 -18.05 47.56
CA ASP A 40 -45.68 -18.14 49.00
C ASP A 40 -44.48 -17.63 49.82
N GLY A 41 -44.76 -17.04 50.98
CA GLY A 41 -43.80 -16.28 51.80
C GLY A 41 -43.20 -17.01 52.99
N SER A 42 -42.20 -16.33 53.59
CA SER A 42 -41.56 -16.49 54.92
C SER A 42 -40.07 -16.89 54.86
N PRO A 43 -39.26 -16.56 55.89
CA PRO A 43 -38.59 -15.28 56.07
C PRO A 43 -37.05 -15.37 55.89
N LEU A 44 -36.42 -14.22 55.65
CA LEU A 44 -34.97 -14.05 55.54
C LEU A 44 -34.19 -14.66 56.72
N PRO A 45 -33.15 -15.49 56.48
CA PRO A 45 -32.07 -15.65 57.43
C PRO A 45 -31.12 -14.45 57.31
N GLN A 46 -30.73 -13.95 58.48
CA GLN A 46 -29.77 -12.87 58.67
C GLN A 46 -28.48 -13.14 57.87
N GLN A 47 -28.05 -12.16 57.08
CA GLN A 47 -26.70 -12.10 56.56
C GLN A 47 -25.76 -11.96 57.77
N GLU A 48 -25.09 -13.05 58.15
CA GLU A 48 -23.81 -12.94 58.83
C GLU A 48 -22.82 -12.35 57.81
N GLU A 49 -22.36 -11.13 58.05
CA GLU A 49 -21.15 -10.62 57.40
C GLU A 49 -20.02 -11.60 57.69
N PRO A 50 -19.34 -12.18 56.68
CA PRO A 50 -18.20 -13.03 56.94
C PRO A 50 -17.09 -12.16 57.55
N GLN A 51 -16.68 -12.50 58.77
CA GLN A 51 -15.49 -11.93 59.39
C GLN A 51 -14.29 -12.11 58.43
N PRO A 52 -13.41 -11.11 58.27
CA PRO A 52 -12.27 -11.23 57.38
C PRO A 52 -11.33 -12.31 57.94
N VAL A 53 -11.28 -13.45 57.25
CA VAL A 53 -10.27 -14.47 57.48
C VAL A 53 -8.93 -13.82 57.14
N ILE A 54 -8.11 -13.53 58.14
CA ILE A 54 -6.73 -13.06 57.94
C ILE A 54 -5.94 -14.26 57.44
N LEU A 55 -5.86 -14.41 56.11
CA LEU A 55 -5.04 -15.44 55.46
C LEU A 55 -3.56 -15.22 55.82
N THR A 56 -2.80 -16.30 56.01
CA THR A 56 -1.35 -16.19 56.22
C THR A 56 -0.64 -15.88 54.91
N TYR A 57 0.59 -15.35 54.98
CA TYR A 57 1.39 -15.03 53.79
C TYR A 57 1.52 -16.23 52.83
N GLU A 58 1.75 -17.42 53.37
CA GLU A 58 1.85 -18.65 52.59
C GLU A 58 0.52 -19.04 51.93
N GLN A 59 -0.60 -18.83 52.61
CA GLN A 59 -1.94 -19.08 52.06
C GLN A 59 -2.28 -18.09 50.94
N MET A 60 -1.90 -16.81 51.09
CA MET A 60 -2.08 -15.81 50.03
C MET A 60 -1.27 -16.13 48.77
N LEU A 61 -0.06 -16.67 48.93
CA LEU A 61 0.74 -17.14 47.79
C LEU A 61 0.09 -18.37 47.10
N GLN A 62 -0.48 -19.30 47.88
CA GLN A 62 -1.17 -20.47 47.34
C GLN A 62 -2.42 -20.10 46.55
N GLU A 63 -3.23 -19.16 47.07
CA GLU A 63 -4.46 -18.67 46.44
C GLU A 63 -4.22 -17.61 45.34
N LYS A 64 -2.94 -17.35 44.97
CA LYS A 64 -2.53 -16.32 43.99
C LYS A 64 -3.07 -14.90 44.29
N LEU A 65 -3.25 -14.57 45.58
CA LEU A 65 -3.56 -13.23 46.08
C LEU A 65 -2.26 -12.41 46.23
N LEU A 66 -1.59 -12.20 45.09
CA LEU A 66 -0.23 -11.66 45.02
C LEU A 66 -0.15 -10.17 45.41
N SER A 67 -1.18 -9.38 45.14
CA SER A 67 -1.25 -7.96 45.50
C SER A 67 -1.45 -7.75 47.01
N GLU A 68 -2.21 -8.64 47.63
CA GLU A 68 -2.47 -8.69 49.06
C GLU A 68 -1.19 -9.10 49.79
N ALA A 69 -0.51 -10.14 49.29
CA ALA A 69 0.81 -10.54 49.78
C ALA A 69 1.85 -9.41 49.64
N GLY A 70 1.88 -8.72 48.49
CA GLY A 70 2.77 -7.59 48.24
C GLY A 70 2.51 -6.41 49.19
N GLN A 71 1.25 -6.07 49.42
CA GLN A 71 0.85 -5.02 50.34
C GLN A 71 1.36 -5.29 51.77
N LEU A 72 1.24 -6.53 52.24
CA LEU A 72 1.74 -6.91 53.57
C LEU A 72 3.26 -6.78 53.69
N LEU A 73 4.01 -7.11 52.63
CA LEU A 73 5.46 -6.92 52.62
C LEU A 73 5.84 -5.44 52.60
N ILE A 74 5.07 -4.59 51.91
CA ILE A 74 5.25 -3.14 51.91
C ILE A 74 4.96 -2.58 53.31
N GLU A 75 3.85 -2.96 53.95
CA GLU A 75 3.52 -2.51 55.31
C GLU A 75 4.56 -2.96 56.34
N LYS A 76 5.08 -4.19 56.20
CA LYS A 76 6.18 -4.70 57.01
C LYS A 76 7.45 -3.88 56.76
N GLU A 77 7.80 -3.58 55.51
CA GLU A 77 8.92 -2.69 55.17
C GLU A 77 8.76 -1.31 55.83
N GLU A 78 7.61 -0.67 55.69
CA GLU A 78 7.39 0.66 56.25
C GLU A 78 7.48 0.70 57.77
N ARG A 79 6.99 -0.34 58.43
CA ARG A 79 7.10 -0.48 59.88
C ARG A 79 8.55 -0.63 60.32
N LEU A 80 9.28 -1.56 59.70
CA LEU A 80 10.69 -1.81 60.02
C LEU A 80 11.54 -0.55 59.83
N PHE A 81 11.42 0.13 58.69
CA PHE A 81 12.22 1.30 58.40
C PHE A 81 11.72 2.59 59.10
N ARG A 82 10.51 2.57 59.66
CA ARG A 82 10.04 3.60 60.61
C ARG A 82 10.64 3.37 62.00
N GLU A 83 10.61 2.15 62.51
CA GLU A 83 11.12 1.77 63.84
C GLU A 83 12.64 1.87 63.94
N LEU A 84 13.37 1.62 62.84
CA LEU A 84 14.82 1.88 62.71
C LEU A 84 15.19 3.37 62.91
N LYS A 85 14.23 4.29 62.78
CA LYS A 85 14.42 5.71 63.09
C LYS A 85 14.35 5.99 64.61
N GLU A 86 13.78 5.06 65.39
CA GLU A 86 13.39 5.25 66.79
C GLU A 86 14.20 4.37 67.78
N SER A 87 14.90 3.31 67.35
CA SER A 87 15.67 2.44 68.25
C SER A 87 17.01 1.89 67.70
N ASP A 88 18.03 1.78 68.58
CA ASP A 88 19.40 1.30 68.29
C ASP A 88 19.58 -0.24 68.39
N ALA A 89 18.55 -1.05 68.11
CA ALA A 89 18.64 -2.52 68.27
C ALA A 89 19.16 -3.23 66.99
N PHE A 90 20.45 -3.05 66.66
CA PHE A 90 21.02 -3.43 65.35
C PHE A 90 20.85 -4.89 64.90
N THR A 91 20.85 -5.89 65.79
CA THR A 91 20.90 -7.32 65.38
C THR A 91 19.55 -7.92 65.00
N HIS A 92 18.47 -7.58 65.72
CA HIS A 92 17.12 -8.08 65.43
C HIS A 92 16.56 -7.51 64.12
N HIS A 93 16.92 -6.27 63.81
CA HIS A 93 16.52 -5.61 62.56
C HIS A 93 17.19 -6.25 61.34
N GLU A 94 18.44 -6.72 61.45
CA GLU A 94 19.14 -7.36 60.34
C GLU A 94 18.50 -8.69 59.92
N GLU A 95 18.10 -9.53 60.87
CA GLU A 95 17.40 -10.80 60.60
C GLU A 95 16.03 -10.55 59.93
N GLN A 96 15.26 -9.59 60.43
CA GLN A 96 13.96 -9.23 59.85
C GLN A 96 14.08 -8.61 58.46
N VAL A 97 15.11 -7.81 58.21
CA VAL A 97 15.46 -7.24 56.90
C VAL A 97 15.83 -8.36 55.90
N ASN A 98 16.61 -9.35 56.32
CA ASN A 98 16.97 -10.49 55.49
C ASN A 98 15.76 -11.39 55.19
N GLN A 99 14.89 -11.64 56.17
CA GLN A 99 13.65 -12.39 55.95
C GLN A 99 12.72 -11.67 54.97
N LEU A 100 12.54 -10.35 55.12
CA LEU A 100 11.72 -9.55 54.20
C LEU A 100 12.26 -9.59 52.77
N LYS A 101 13.58 -9.59 52.59
CA LYS A 101 14.23 -9.75 51.29
C LYS A 101 13.94 -11.13 50.66
N ALA A 102 13.99 -12.19 51.46
CA ALA A 102 13.67 -13.55 51.00
C ALA A 102 12.19 -13.70 50.61
N ASP A 103 11.27 -13.22 51.46
CA ASP A 103 9.83 -13.25 51.20
C ASP A 103 9.49 -12.50 49.90
N ARG A 104 10.07 -11.30 49.72
CA ARG A 104 9.94 -10.52 48.47
C ARG A 104 10.44 -11.26 47.24
N LYS A 105 11.56 -11.98 47.36
CA LYS A 105 12.12 -12.73 46.24
C LYS A 105 11.17 -13.86 45.83
N ALA A 106 10.60 -14.57 46.80
CA ALA A 106 9.60 -15.61 46.53
C ALA A 106 8.34 -15.03 45.86
N LEU A 107 7.83 -13.89 46.34
CA LEU A 107 6.69 -13.20 45.70
C LEU A 107 7.03 -12.77 44.27
N GLN A 108 8.22 -12.18 44.05
CA GLN A 108 8.68 -11.77 42.73
C GLN A 108 8.68 -12.96 41.77
N ASP A 109 9.25 -14.09 42.16
CA ASP A 109 9.35 -15.27 41.29
C ASP A 109 7.96 -15.80 40.90
N LEU A 110 7.00 -15.81 41.84
CA LEU A 110 5.62 -16.23 41.57
C LEU A 110 4.84 -15.22 40.69
N VAL A 111 5.08 -13.92 40.88
CA VAL A 111 4.54 -12.85 40.02
C VAL A 111 5.06 -13.03 38.59
N LEU A 112 6.38 -13.19 38.41
CA LEU A 112 6.98 -13.39 37.09
C LEU A 112 6.51 -14.70 36.43
N GLN A 113 6.33 -15.77 37.20
CA GLN A 113 5.73 -17.02 36.71
C GLN A 113 4.29 -16.80 36.21
N THR A 114 3.48 -16.07 36.98
CA THR A 114 2.08 -15.78 36.60
C THR A 114 2.01 -14.91 35.35
N LEU A 115 2.87 -13.90 35.23
CA LEU A 115 3.00 -13.05 34.03
C LEU A 115 3.45 -13.85 32.81
N GLY A 116 4.40 -14.78 32.99
CA GLY A 116 4.87 -15.70 31.96
C GLY A 116 3.81 -16.66 31.45
N GLN A 117 2.70 -16.83 32.16
CA GLN A 117 1.58 -17.65 31.74
C GLN A 117 0.38 -16.85 31.21
N SER A 118 0.49 -15.51 31.13
CA SER A 118 -0.62 -14.58 30.80
C SER A 118 -1.44 -14.93 29.56
N LEU A 119 -0.84 -15.57 28.55
CA LEU A 119 -1.50 -15.96 27.28
C LEU A 119 -1.98 -17.42 27.25
N CYS A 120 -1.81 -18.16 28.35
CA CYS A 120 -2.17 -19.58 28.50
C CYS A 120 -3.20 -19.81 29.62
N LEU A 121 -3.78 -18.75 30.19
CA LEU A 121 -4.67 -18.83 31.34
C LEU A 121 -6.12 -19.19 30.94
N GLU A 122 -6.74 -20.07 31.73
CA GLU A 122 -8.19 -20.27 31.73
C GLU A 122 -8.89 -19.10 32.44
N GLU A 123 -10.21 -18.93 32.25
CA GLU A 123 -10.98 -17.78 32.79
C GLU A 123 -10.80 -17.59 34.30
N ASP A 124 -10.73 -18.68 35.08
CA ASP A 124 -10.56 -18.65 36.54
C ASP A 124 -9.17 -18.13 36.99
N SER A 125 -8.17 -18.13 36.09
CA SER A 125 -6.81 -17.67 36.39
C SER A 125 -6.57 -16.17 36.13
N LEU A 126 -7.55 -15.44 35.57
CA LEU A 126 -7.43 -14.00 35.29
C LEU A 126 -7.38 -13.15 36.57
N ALA A 127 -8.02 -13.60 37.66
CA ALA A 127 -7.95 -12.94 38.95
C ALA A 127 -6.51 -12.92 39.50
N GLY A 128 -5.81 -14.06 39.40
CA GLY A 128 -4.40 -14.17 39.79
C GLY A 128 -3.47 -13.28 38.94
N LEU A 129 -3.73 -13.17 37.63
CA LEU A 129 -2.99 -12.25 36.76
C LEU A 129 -3.23 -10.78 37.15
N THR A 130 -4.48 -10.41 37.42
CA THR A 130 -4.83 -9.05 37.87
C THR A 130 -4.11 -8.71 39.19
N SER A 131 -4.08 -9.67 40.12
CA SER A 131 -3.36 -9.53 41.38
C SER A 131 -1.84 -9.42 41.17
N ALA A 132 -1.26 -10.19 40.25
CA ALA A 132 0.15 -10.10 39.87
C ALA A 132 0.52 -8.72 39.30
N VAL A 133 -0.29 -8.18 38.38
CA VAL A 133 -0.07 -6.86 37.77
C VAL A 133 -0.18 -5.75 38.81
N LYS A 134 -1.15 -5.85 39.71
CA LYS A 134 -1.30 -4.90 40.83
C LYS A 134 -0.10 -4.95 41.78
N ALA A 135 0.45 -6.13 42.07
CA ALA A 135 1.69 -6.27 42.85
C ALA A 135 2.89 -5.57 42.19
N VAL A 136 3.03 -5.67 40.86
CA VAL A 136 4.06 -4.93 40.10
C VAL A 136 3.90 -3.43 40.28
N MET A 137 2.68 -2.90 40.22
CA MET A 137 2.44 -1.47 40.43
C MET A 137 2.78 -1.02 41.84
N GLN A 138 2.33 -1.77 42.86
CA GLN A 138 2.60 -1.44 44.26
C GLN A 138 4.11 -1.33 44.54
N GLU A 139 4.92 -2.22 43.96
CA GLU A 139 6.37 -2.19 44.12
C GLU A 139 7.03 -1.02 43.39
N GLU A 140 6.53 -0.61 42.22
CA GLU A 140 6.99 0.60 41.51
C GLU A 140 6.60 1.89 42.24
N ASP A 141 5.38 1.96 42.78
CA ASP A 141 4.93 3.08 43.60
C ASP A 141 5.78 3.20 44.86
N GLN A 142 6.13 2.08 45.47
CA GLN A 142 7.01 2.07 46.65
C GLN A 142 8.45 2.48 46.31
N ASP A 143 8.98 2.11 45.12
CA ASP A 143 10.26 2.62 44.62
C ASP A 143 10.23 4.15 44.44
N LEU A 144 9.12 4.71 43.93
CA LEU A 144 8.93 6.15 43.79
C LEU A 144 8.86 6.85 45.15
N LEU A 145 8.18 6.26 46.13
CA LEU A 145 8.12 6.78 47.49
C LEU A 145 9.49 6.79 48.15
N TRP A 146 10.27 5.72 48.02
CA TRP A 146 11.64 5.67 48.54
C TRP A 146 12.57 6.71 47.91
N LYS A 147 12.40 7.01 46.63
CA LYS A 147 13.17 8.06 45.95
C LYS A 147 12.91 9.46 46.51
N GLN A 148 11.76 9.69 47.13
CA GLN A 148 11.38 10.98 47.74
C GLN A 148 11.77 11.08 49.22
N ARG A 149 12.28 10.01 49.83
CA ARG A 149 12.69 9.99 51.25
C ARG A 149 14.13 10.47 51.41
N ASP A 150 14.42 11.13 52.53
CA ASP A 150 15.78 11.52 52.95
C ASP A 150 16.58 10.36 53.60
N GLN A 151 16.03 9.14 53.58
CA GLN A 151 16.62 7.96 54.21
C GLN A 151 17.39 7.11 53.21
N THR A 152 18.44 6.42 53.65
CA THR A 152 19.13 5.43 52.83
C THR A 152 18.19 4.27 52.52
N PRO A 153 17.92 3.98 51.22
CA PRO A 153 17.02 2.92 50.86
C PRO A 153 17.63 1.53 51.16
N PRO A 154 16.79 0.51 51.39
CA PRO A 154 17.24 -0.88 51.50
C PRO A 154 18.03 -1.34 50.27
N SER A 155 18.92 -2.34 50.43
CA SER A 155 19.77 -2.84 49.35
C SER A 155 19.03 -3.40 48.11
N TRP A 156 17.75 -3.72 48.24
CA TRP A 156 16.88 -4.21 47.16
C TRP A 156 16.04 -3.12 46.49
N ARG A 157 16.22 -1.85 46.86
CA ARG A 157 15.53 -0.69 46.28
C ARG A 157 16.52 0.11 45.39
N PRO A 158 16.12 0.55 44.18
CA PRO A 158 14.84 0.25 43.53
C PRO A 158 14.75 -1.22 43.09
N SER A 159 13.57 -1.80 43.23
CA SER A 159 13.29 -3.20 42.89
C SER A 159 13.09 -3.41 41.39
N GLY A 160 12.62 -2.39 40.66
CA GLY A 160 12.54 -2.38 39.19
C GLY A 160 11.64 -3.46 38.60
N TRP A 161 10.56 -3.81 39.30
CA TRP A 161 9.63 -4.87 38.89
C TRP A 161 8.98 -4.61 37.54
N ARG A 162 8.82 -3.35 37.11
CA ARG A 162 8.33 -3.01 35.77
C ARG A 162 9.27 -3.49 34.68
N LYS A 163 10.59 -3.33 34.87
CA LYS A 163 11.58 -3.82 33.89
C LYS A 163 11.55 -5.35 33.80
N LEU A 164 11.39 -6.02 34.95
CA LEU A 164 11.28 -7.47 35.01
C LEU A 164 10.00 -7.94 34.31
N HIS A 165 8.87 -7.31 34.59
CA HIS A 165 7.60 -7.53 33.89
C HIS A 165 7.77 -7.43 32.37
N ASP A 166 8.30 -6.30 31.89
CA ASP A 166 8.47 -6.06 30.45
C ASP A 166 9.41 -7.11 29.82
N SER A 167 10.46 -7.54 30.54
CA SER A 167 11.39 -8.58 30.08
C SER A 167 10.78 -9.99 30.08
N THR A 168 9.90 -10.29 31.03
CA THR A 168 9.18 -11.57 31.11
C THR A 168 8.19 -11.67 29.97
N LEU A 169 7.43 -10.60 29.68
CA LEU A 169 6.51 -10.57 28.55
C LEU A 169 7.26 -10.69 27.21
N LEU A 170 8.42 -10.03 27.06
CA LEU A 170 9.25 -10.20 25.87
C LEU A 170 9.73 -11.65 25.71
N SER A 171 10.16 -12.28 26.80
CA SER A 171 10.60 -13.70 26.77
C SER A 171 9.46 -14.63 26.39
N LEU A 172 8.26 -14.41 26.95
CA LEU A 172 7.04 -15.14 26.60
C LEU A 172 6.71 -15.00 25.11
N VAL A 173 6.71 -13.77 24.58
CA VAL A 173 6.43 -13.52 23.16
C VAL A 173 7.44 -14.23 22.26
N LYS A 174 8.74 -14.18 22.59
CA LYS A 174 9.77 -14.91 21.84
C LYS A 174 9.54 -16.42 21.86
N GLU A 175 9.32 -17.00 23.03
CA GLU A 175 9.08 -18.44 23.18
C GLU A 175 7.87 -18.91 22.36
N ARG A 176 6.77 -18.14 22.40
CA ARG A 176 5.56 -18.47 21.62
C ARG A 176 5.78 -18.36 20.12
N MET A 177 6.52 -17.34 19.68
CA MET A 177 6.82 -17.14 18.25
C MET A 177 7.80 -18.19 17.71
N GLU A 178 8.72 -18.69 18.54
CA GLU A 178 9.64 -19.78 18.21
C GLU A 178 8.97 -21.16 18.27
N ASN A 179 8.04 -21.37 19.22
CA ASN A 179 7.35 -22.64 19.44
C ASN A 179 5.81 -22.47 19.30
N PRO A 180 5.30 -22.31 18.07
CA PRO A 180 3.88 -22.07 17.82
C PRO A 180 3.03 -23.28 18.25
N SER A 181 1.95 -23.03 19.00
CA SER A 181 1.21 -24.08 19.73
C SER A 181 0.41 -25.05 18.85
N THR A 182 0.21 -24.75 17.56
CA THR A 182 -0.48 -25.64 16.61
C THR A 182 0.27 -25.76 15.29
N PRO A 183 0.58 -26.99 14.82
CA PRO A 183 1.08 -27.19 13.47
C PRO A 183 0.01 -26.86 12.44
N SER A 184 0.42 -26.21 11.34
CA SER A 184 -0.46 -25.83 10.25
C SER A 184 -1.15 -27.05 9.62
N ALA A 185 -2.48 -27.12 9.68
CA ALA A 185 -3.28 -28.13 8.96
C ALA A 185 -3.34 -27.90 7.43
N CYS A 186 -2.60 -26.92 6.91
CA CYS A 186 -2.70 -26.49 5.53
C CYS A 186 -2.01 -27.52 4.61
N GLN A 187 -2.80 -28.19 3.75
CA GLN A 187 -2.34 -29.13 2.72
C GLN A 187 -1.57 -28.46 1.55
N ILE A 188 -1.10 -27.21 1.74
CA ILE A 188 -0.32 -26.47 0.74
C ILE A 188 1.16 -26.83 0.93
N LYS A 189 1.83 -27.20 -0.16
CA LYS A 189 3.30 -27.41 -0.20
C LYS A 189 4.03 -26.08 -0.01
N LEU A 190 4.04 -25.56 1.21
CA LEU A 190 4.86 -24.42 1.62
C LEU A 190 6.32 -24.87 1.76
N THR A 191 7.26 -23.95 1.51
CA THR A 191 8.65 -24.13 1.93
C THR A 191 8.74 -24.03 3.45
N THR A 192 9.84 -24.50 4.05
CA THR A 192 10.08 -24.35 5.49
C THR A 192 9.96 -22.89 5.93
N ILE A 193 10.60 -21.97 5.20
CA ILE A 193 10.53 -20.52 5.46
C ILE A 193 9.08 -20.01 5.42
N GLN A 194 8.30 -20.39 4.41
CA GLN A 194 6.90 -19.95 4.30
C GLN A 194 6.04 -20.50 5.43
N ALA A 195 6.27 -21.76 5.83
CA ALA A 195 5.58 -22.37 6.95
C ALA A 195 5.92 -21.65 8.26
N ASP A 196 7.19 -21.35 8.50
CA ASP A 196 7.68 -20.66 9.70
C ASP A 196 7.05 -19.26 9.82
N ILE A 197 7.11 -18.44 8.77
CA ILE A 197 6.50 -17.10 8.76
C ILE A 197 4.98 -17.20 8.96
N THR A 198 4.32 -18.19 8.34
CA THR A 198 2.87 -18.40 8.51
C THR A 198 2.52 -18.78 9.95
N ASN A 199 3.31 -19.64 10.56
CA ASN A 199 3.12 -20.05 11.95
C ASN A 199 3.29 -18.87 12.90
N MET A 200 4.36 -18.09 12.72
CA MET A 200 4.62 -16.86 13.47
C MET A 200 3.46 -15.86 13.36
N GLY A 201 2.97 -15.62 12.13
CA GLY A 201 1.87 -14.69 11.91
C GLY A 201 0.52 -15.18 12.47
N ARG A 202 0.28 -16.50 12.49
CA ARG A 202 -0.88 -17.09 13.17
C ARG A 202 -0.80 -16.89 14.67
N GLN A 203 0.34 -17.23 15.26
CA GLN A 203 0.60 -17.08 16.69
C GLN A 203 0.39 -15.63 17.13
N LEU A 204 0.98 -14.68 16.40
CA LEU A 204 0.79 -13.25 16.62
C LEU A 204 -0.69 -12.87 16.59
N LYS A 205 -1.45 -13.32 15.58
CA LYS A 205 -2.87 -12.99 15.46
C LYS A 205 -3.67 -13.55 16.64
N GLU A 206 -3.47 -14.81 16.99
CA GLU A 206 -4.19 -15.49 18.07
C GLU A 206 -3.90 -14.82 19.41
N ASP A 207 -2.64 -14.56 19.69
CA ASP A 207 -2.23 -13.94 20.95
C ASP A 207 -2.73 -12.51 21.08
N LEU A 208 -2.66 -11.69 20.02
CA LEU A 208 -3.21 -10.32 20.08
C LEU A 208 -4.73 -10.32 20.28
N LEU A 209 -5.45 -11.29 19.71
CA LEU A 209 -6.89 -11.44 19.97
C LEU A 209 -7.16 -11.84 21.43
N SER A 210 -6.35 -12.74 22.00
CA SER A 210 -6.43 -13.10 23.42
C SER A 210 -6.11 -11.92 24.33
N VAL A 211 -5.13 -11.08 23.96
CA VAL A 211 -4.77 -9.87 24.71
C VAL A 211 -5.94 -8.91 24.76
N VAL A 212 -6.55 -8.62 23.61
CA VAL A 212 -7.71 -7.71 23.53
C VAL A 212 -8.94 -8.31 24.21
N GLY A 213 -9.16 -9.62 24.09
CA GLY A 213 -10.35 -10.30 24.61
C GLY A 213 -10.38 -10.43 26.13
N GLY A 214 -9.23 -10.72 26.76
CA GLY A 214 -9.13 -11.05 28.18
C GLY A 214 -8.06 -10.27 28.93
N VAL A 215 -6.79 -10.39 28.51
CA VAL A 215 -5.62 -9.87 29.25
C VAL A 215 -5.73 -8.37 29.52
N LYS A 216 -6.26 -7.60 28.56
CA LYS A 216 -6.50 -6.16 28.70
C LYS A 216 -7.20 -5.79 30.02
N ARG A 217 -8.15 -6.60 30.48
CA ARG A 217 -8.95 -6.33 31.69
C ARG A 217 -8.16 -6.47 32.99
N CYS A 218 -7.05 -7.20 32.96
CA CYS A 218 -6.16 -7.39 34.11
C CYS A 218 -5.18 -6.23 34.31
N TYR A 219 -5.08 -5.32 33.33
CA TYR A 219 -4.12 -4.24 33.32
C TYR A 219 -4.79 -2.86 33.51
N PRO A 220 -4.12 -1.94 34.22
CA PRO A 220 -4.50 -0.53 34.24
C PRO A 220 -4.41 0.11 32.86
N GLN A 221 -5.23 1.15 32.62
CA GLN A 221 -5.28 1.84 31.33
C GLN A 221 -3.95 2.53 30.98
N GLU A 222 -3.21 3.00 31.99
CA GLU A 222 -1.95 3.73 31.83
C GLU A 222 -0.83 2.85 31.25
N MET A 223 -0.93 1.51 31.40
CA MET A 223 0.07 0.59 30.87
C MET A 223 -0.06 0.31 29.37
N ASP A 224 -1.20 0.67 28.77
CA ASP A 224 -1.50 0.49 27.35
C ASP A 224 -1.08 -0.90 26.82
N ILE A 225 -1.54 -1.94 27.51
CA ILE A 225 -1.01 -3.30 27.36
C ILE A 225 -1.21 -3.86 25.94
N CYS A 226 -2.29 -3.46 25.25
CA CYS A 226 -2.57 -3.87 23.87
C CYS A 226 -1.49 -3.35 22.92
N ASN A 227 -1.11 -2.07 23.01
CA ASN A 227 -0.02 -1.51 22.20
C ASN A 227 1.36 -2.00 22.66
N PHE A 228 1.52 -2.30 23.95
CA PHE A 228 2.76 -2.89 24.44
C PHE A 228 3.00 -4.28 23.82
N TYR A 229 2.02 -5.20 23.90
CA TYR A 229 2.13 -6.51 23.25
C TYR A 229 2.29 -6.38 21.73
N SER A 230 1.52 -5.50 21.07
CA SER A 230 1.63 -5.31 19.61
C SER A 230 3.05 -4.91 19.20
N LYS A 231 3.71 -4.05 19.99
CA LYS A 231 5.11 -3.68 19.81
C LYS A 231 6.06 -4.85 20.01
N LEU A 232 5.88 -5.67 21.06
CA LEU A 232 6.72 -6.85 21.31
C LEU A 232 6.61 -7.88 20.17
N TYR A 233 5.39 -8.17 19.72
CA TYR A 233 5.15 -9.09 18.60
C TYR A 233 5.71 -8.53 17.28
N HIS A 234 5.51 -7.23 17.03
CA HIS A 234 6.09 -6.56 15.86
C HIS A 234 7.62 -6.68 15.84
N GLN A 235 8.29 -6.34 16.95
CA GLN A 235 9.74 -6.38 17.06
C GLN A 235 10.29 -7.80 16.90
N THR A 236 9.62 -8.79 17.50
CA THR A 236 10.00 -10.20 17.41
C THR A 236 9.83 -10.72 15.99
N LEU A 237 8.68 -10.47 15.35
CA LEU A 237 8.44 -10.86 13.95
C LEU A 237 9.42 -10.16 13.00
N SER A 238 9.65 -8.86 13.19
CA SER A 238 10.63 -8.08 12.42
C SER A 238 12.03 -8.69 12.52
N ALA A 239 12.49 -9.00 13.73
CA ALA A 239 13.80 -9.61 13.96
C ALA A 239 13.95 -10.96 13.23
N SER A 240 12.95 -11.84 13.33
CA SER A 240 13.00 -13.13 12.64
C SER A 240 12.95 -12.98 11.12
N LEU A 241 12.14 -12.05 10.58
CA LEU A 241 12.11 -11.80 9.14
C LEU A 241 13.42 -11.21 8.61
N MET A 242 14.09 -10.35 9.40
CA MET A 242 15.43 -9.86 9.06
C MET A 242 16.45 -11.01 9.03
N ASN A 243 16.42 -11.91 10.02
CA ASN A 243 17.28 -13.09 10.03
C ASN A 243 17.02 -13.98 8.81
N ILE A 244 15.74 -14.25 8.48
CA ILE A 244 15.36 -15.03 7.30
C ILE A 244 15.88 -14.39 6.01
N ALA A 245 15.81 -13.06 5.89
CA ALA A 245 16.28 -12.35 4.72
C ALA A 245 17.82 -12.37 4.56
N ASP A 246 18.57 -12.49 5.67
CA ASP A 246 20.04 -12.48 5.66
C ASP A 246 20.65 -13.76 5.04
N PHE A 247 19.93 -14.89 5.10
CA PHE A 247 20.38 -16.17 4.52
C PHE A 247 20.23 -16.28 3.00
N GLY A 248 19.68 -15.25 2.35
CA GLY A 248 19.39 -15.26 0.92
C GLY A 248 18.12 -16.05 0.60
N LEU A 249 17.23 -15.46 -0.20
CA LEU A 249 15.91 -16.02 -0.48
C LEU A 249 15.78 -16.45 -1.93
N VAL A 250 15.20 -17.63 -2.15
CA VAL A 250 14.69 -18.01 -3.48
C VAL A 250 13.48 -17.16 -3.85
N ASP A 251 13.19 -17.02 -5.14
CA ASP A 251 12.16 -16.09 -5.63
C ASP A 251 10.77 -16.29 -5.01
N LYS A 252 10.39 -17.55 -4.77
CA LYS A 252 9.12 -17.89 -4.12
C LYS A 252 9.05 -17.35 -2.68
N ASP A 253 10.14 -17.50 -1.93
CA ASP A 253 10.22 -17.08 -0.52
C ASP A 253 10.38 -15.56 -0.41
N ARG A 254 11.14 -14.93 -1.32
CA ARG A 254 11.21 -13.46 -1.44
C ARG A 254 9.83 -12.86 -1.71
N THR A 255 9.11 -13.42 -2.68
CA THR A 255 7.74 -12.97 -3.01
C THR A 255 6.82 -13.13 -1.82
N PHE A 256 6.90 -14.25 -1.11
CA PHE A 256 6.08 -14.51 0.07
C PHE A 256 6.36 -13.54 1.22
N LEU A 257 7.65 -13.30 1.51
CA LEU A 257 8.07 -12.36 2.55
C LEU A 257 7.65 -10.91 2.21
N LEU A 258 7.79 -10.48 0.96
CA LEU A 258 7.31 -9.17 0.52
C LEU A 258 5.79 -9.01 0.67
N ARG A 259 5.01 -10.07 0.36
CA ARG A 259 3.56 -10.08 0.64
C ARG A 259 3.25 -10.03 2.13
N TRP A 260 4.06 -10.65 2.98
CA TRP A 260 3.89 -10.51 4.43
C TRP A 260 4.06 -9.08 4.90
N VAL A 261 5.07 -8.37 4.40
CA VAL A 261 5.33 -6.98 4.75
C VAL A 261 4.24 -6.03 4.25
N ASN A 262 3.72 -6.26 3.04
CA ASN A 262 2.86 -5.29 2.35
C ASN A 262 1.36 -5.65 2.33
N GLU A 263 0.98 -6.91 2.52
CA GLU A 263 -0.41 -7.40 2.45
C GLU A 263 -0.81 -8.05 3.79
N TYR A 264 -0.18 -9.18 4.16
CA TYR A 264 -0.72 -10.03 5.23
C TYR A 264 -0.61 -9.44 6.64
N TYR A 265 0.54 -8.86 7.01
CA TYR A 265 0.70 -8.29 8.35
C TYR A 265 -0.21 -7.07 8.60
N PRO A 266 -0.27 -6.08 7.68
CA PRO A 266 -1.24 -4.99 7.80
C PRO A 266 -2.70 -5.48 7.87
N GLU A 267 -3.07 -6.49 7.08
CA GLU A 267 -4.42 -7.07 7.10
C GLU A 267 -4.77 -7.73 8.43
N ILE A 268 -3.80 -8.35 9.12
CA ILE A 268 -4.02 -8.90 10.46
C ILE A 268 -4.38 -7.77 11.43
N LEU A 269 -3.61 -6.68 11.44
CA LEU A 269 -3.83 -5.54 12.34
C LEU A 269 -5.10 -4.75 11.99
N ALA A 270 -5.51 -4.72 10.72
CA ALA A 270 -6.69 -4.03 10.24
C ALA A 270 -8.02 -4.72 10.64
N LYS A 271 -7.98 -5.89 11.28
CA LYS A 271 -9.19 -6.57 11.74
C LYS A 271 -9.94 -5.71 12.76
N PRO A 272 -11.28 -5.59 12.67
CA PRO A 272 -12.05 -4.70 13.55
C PRO A 272 -11.81 -4.94 15.05
N GLN A 273 -11.58 -6.20 15.43
CA GLN A 273 -11.30 -6.59 16.81
C GLN A 273 -9.95 -6.07 17.33
N LEU A 274 -8.95 -5.89 16.45
CA LEU A 274 -7.62 -5.41 16.83
C LEU A 274 -7.47 -3.91 16.58
N HIS A 275 -7.99 -3.41 15.46
CA HIS A 275 -7.86 -2.01 15.06
C HIS A 275 -8.55 -1.01 16.01
N SER A 276 -9.57 -1.45 16.74
CA SER A 276 -10.24 -0.61 17.75
C SER A 276 -9.39 -0.36 19.00
N GLU A 277 -8.37 -1.19 19.24
CA GLU A 277 -7.61 -1.23 20.50
C GLU A 277 -6.10 -1.07 20.31
N ILE A 278 -5.60 -1.30 19.09
CA ILE A 278 -4.17 -1.23 18.74
C ILE A 278 -3.96 -0.14 17.69
N ASP A 279 -3.08 0.81 17.98
CA ASP A 279 -2.60 1.79 17.01
C ASP A 279 -1.49 1.16 16.15
N SER A 280 -1.80 0.91 14.88
CA SER A 280 -0.86 0.34 13.92
C SER A 280 0.10 1.38 13.32
N GLY A 281 -0.16 2.68 13.49
CA GLY A 281 0.65 3.76 12.94
C GLY A 281 2.12 3.72 13.39
N PRO A 282 2.40 3.64 14.71
CA PRO A 282 3.76 3.60 15.25
C PRO A 282 4.55 2.33 14.91
N LEU A 283 3.88 1.23 14.57
CA LEU A 283 4.54 -0.05 14.27
C LEU A 283 5.27 0.00 12.93
N GLY A 284 4.73 0.71 11.93
CA GLY A 284 5.35 0.84 10.61
C GLY A 284 5.50 -0.50 9.87
N LYS A 285 6.50 -0.59 8.98
CA LYS A 285 6.78 -1.81 8.20
C LYS A 285 7.66 -2.78 8.99
N LEU A 286 7.44 -4.08 8.78
CA LEU A 286 8.20 -5.16 9.43
C LEU A 286 9.70 -5.18 9.06
N LEU A 287 10.08 -4.62 7.91
CA LEU A 287 11.46 -4.59 7.47
C LEU A 287 11.98 -3.15 7.33
N PRO A 288 13.25 -2.89 7.68
CA PRO A 288 13.89 -1.60 7.43
C PRO A 288 13.86 -1.24 5.95
N GLU A 289 13.72 0.05 5.64
CA GLU A 289 13.59 0.56 4.26
C GLU A 289 14.75 0.11 3.36
N ARG A 290 15.98 0.08 3.88
CA ARG A 290 17.16 -0.38 3.13
C ARG A 290 17.04 -1.83 2.68
N LEU A 291 16.67 -2.73 3.59
CA LEU A 291 16.53 -4.15 3.28
C LEU A 291 15.32 -4.41 2.38
N LEU A 292 14.20 -3.74 2.67
CA LEU A 292 13.00 -3.83 1.84
C LEU A 292 13.30 -3.43 0.40
N LYS A 293 14.02 -2.32 0.18
CA LYS A 293 14.40 -1.87 -1.15
C LYS A 293 15.26 -2.88 -1.91
N LEU A 294 16.22 -3.53 -1.23
CA LEU A 294 17.05 -4.58 -1.85
C LEU A 294 16.18 -5.77 -2.33
N LEU A 295 15.28 -6.25 -1.48
CA LEU A 295 14.36 -7.34 -1.82
C LEU A 295 13.40 -6.94 -2.95
N GLU A 296 12.88 -5.72 -2.92
CA GLU A 296 12.02 -5.18 -3.98
C GLU A 296 12.76 -5.10 -5.32
N ASP A 297 14.00 -4.60 -5.35
CA ASP A 297 14.80 -4.46 -6.56
C ASP A 297 15.19 -5.84 -7.15
N GLU A 298 15.55 -6.82 -6.32
CA GLU A 298 15.77 -8.21 -6.75
C GLU A 298 14.51 -8.85 -7.33
N TYR A 299 13.37 -8.68 -6.65
CA TYR A 299 12.07 -9.16 -7.14
C TYR A 299 11.73 -8.55 -8.49
N LEU A 300 11.87 -7.22 -8.62
CA LEU A 300 11.61 -6.51 -9.87
C LEU A 300 12.52 -6.99 -11.00
N SER A 301 13.81 -7.17 -10.74
CA SER A 301 14.77 -7.68 -11.73
C SER A 301 14.39 -9.09 -12.21
N ASN A 302 13.97 -9.98 -11.30
CA ASN A 302 13.53 -11.32 -11.70
C ASN A 302 12.23 -11.28 -12.51
N GLN A 303 11.23 -10.50 -12.05
CA GLN A 303 9.97 -10.36 -12.79
C GLN A 303 10.17 -9.78 -14.20
N GLN A 304 11.09 -8.82 -14.34
CA GLN A 304 11.51 -8.28 -15.63
C GLN A 304 12.13 -9.37 -16.52
N GLY A 305 13.13 -10.11 -16.02
CA GLY A 305 13.81 -11.16 -16.79
C GLY A 305 12.88 -12.29 -17.23
N GLU A 306 11.95 -12.72 -16.36
CA GLU A 306 10.92 -13.69 -16.70
C GLU A 306 9.99 -13.17 -17.81
N LEU A 307 9.50 -11.94 -17.66
CA LEU A 307 8.59 -11.33 -18.63
C LEU A 307 9.26 -11.15 -20.00
N THR A 308 10.49 -10.63 -20.04
CA THR A 308 11.30 -10.53 -21.28
C THR A 308 11.47 -11.90 -21.94
N THR A 309 11.71 -12.95 -21.15
CA THR A 309 11.91 -14.30 -21.68
C THR A 309 10.65 -14.89 -22.29
N ILE A 310 9.49 -14.67 -21.66
CA ILE A 310 8.22 -15.15 -22.20
C ILE A 310 7.86 -14.36 -23.46
N ILE A 311 8.02 -13.03 -23.46
CA ILE A 311 7.76 -12.17 -24.62
C ILE A 311 8.60 -12.61 -25.83
N ARG A 312 9.91 -12.79 -25.64
CA ARG A 312 10.81 -13.26 -26.70
C ARG A 312 10.43 -14.64 -27.22
N ARG A 313 9.87 -15.51 -26.37
CA ARG A 313 9.36 -16.82 -26.78
C ARG A 313 8.13 -16.68 -27.66
N VAL A 314 7.14 -15.88 -27.25
CA VAL A 314 5.91 -15.61 -28.03
C VAL A 314 6.26 -15.06 -29.41
N LEU A 315 7.13 -14.04 -29.48
CA LEU A 315 7.58 -13.48 -30.76
C LEU A 315 8.41 -14.47 -31.59
N GLY A 316 9.23 -15.29 -30.94
CA GLY A 316 10.03 -16.31 -31.60
C GLY A 316 9.17 -17.42 -32.22
N GLU A 317 8.11 -17.84 -31.53
CA GLU A 317 7.17 -18.85 -32.02
C GLU A 317 6.44 -18.36 -33.29
N GLU A 318 6.00 -17.10 -33.32
CA GLU A 318 5.36 -16.51 -34.50
C GLU A 318 6.31 -16.31 -35.67
N ARG A 319 7.56 -15.88 -35.38
CA ARG A 319 8.62 -15.80 -36.38
C ARG A 319 8.91 -17.17 -37.00
N GLU A 320 8.91 -18.22 -36.19
CA GLU A 320 9.13 -19.60 -36.68
C GLU A 320 7.97 -20.10 -37.55
N LYS A 321 6.71 -19.80 -37.19
CA LYS A 321 5.56 -20.08 -38.07
C LYS A 321 5.71 -19.40 -39.42
N TRP A 322 6.06 -18.11 -39.42
CA TRP A 322 6.33 -17.36 -40.65
C TRP A 322 7.45 -17.99 -41.47
N ASN A 323 8.56 -18.38 -40.84
CA ASN A 323 9.70 -19.01 -41.50
C ASN A 323 9.35 -20.35 -42.18
N LYS A 324 8.42 -21.12 -41.60
CA LYS A 324 7.94 -22.40 -42.14
C LYS A 324 6.94 -22.25 -43.29
N GLY A 325 6.50 -21.03 -43.60
CA GLY A 325 5.48 -20.80 -44.61
C GLY A 325 4.06 -21.09 -44.11
N GLU A 326 3.85 -21.22 -42.81
CA GLU A 326 2.51 -21.36 -42.22
C GLU A 326 1.73 -20.06 -42.40
N GLU A 327 0.41 -20.13 -42.51
CA GLU A 327 -0.47 -18.96 -42.54
C GLU A 327 -0.95 -18.62 -41.12
N PRO A 328 -1.17 -17.33 -40.79
CA PRO A 328 -1.79 -16.94 -39.53
C PRO A 328 -3.18 -17.55 -39.36
N GLU A 329 -3.65 -17.62 -38.12
CA GLU A 329 -5.02 -18.05 -37.83
C GLU A 329 -6.03 -17.09 -38.48
N THR A 330 -7.24 -17.59 -38.75
CA THR A 330 -8.32 -16.76 -39.30
C THR A 330 -9.51 -16.75 -38.34
N GLU A 331 -10.01 -15.55 -38.06
CA GLU A 331 -11.24 -15.31 -37.29
C GLU A 331 -12.14 -14.40 -38.14
N ASP A 332 -13.40 -14.79 -38.33
CA ASP A 332 -14.37 -14.08 -39.19
C ASP A 332 -13.85 -13.75 -40.60
N GLY A 333 -13.03 -14.65 -41.18
CA GLY A 333 -12.45 -14.48 -42.52
C GLY A 333 -11.29 -13.48 -42.58
N CYS A 334 -10.85 -12.94 -41.45
CA CYS A 334 -9.69 -12.06 -41.34
C CYS A 334 -8.50 -12.79 -40.70
N PHE A 335 -7.28 -12.47 -41.13
CA PHE A 335 -6.07 -13.01 -40.50
C PHE A 335 -5.86 -12.38 -39.12
N PHE A 336 -5.55 -13.20 -38.13
CA PHE A 336 -5.38 -12.83 -36.74
C PHE A 336 -4.07 -13.41 -36.19
N SER A 337 -3.43 -12.68 -35.27
CA SER A 337 -2.29 -13.14 -34.50
C SER A 337 -2.54 -12.91 -33.01
N PRO A 338 -2.37 -13.92 -32.15
CA PRO A 338 -2.62 -13.79 -30.71
C PRO A 338 -1.54 -13.01 -29.96
N VAL A 339 -0.45 -12.60 -30.62
CA VAL A 339 0.72 -11.96 -30.01
C VAL A 339 0.36 -10.79 -29.11
N ALA A 340 -0.45 -9.85 -29.60
CA ALA A 340 -0.80 -8.68 -28.82
C ALA A 340 -1.59 -9.08 -27.58
N TYR A 341 -2.65 -9.88 -27.75
CA TYR A 341 -3.47 -10.37 -26.65
C TYR A 341 -2.63 -11.09 -25.59
N ASP A 342 -1.79 -12.05 -26.00
CA ASP A 342 -0.97 -12.86 -25.07
C ASP A 342 0.01 -11.98 -24.28
N ILE A 343 0.68 -11.04 -24.95
CA ILE A 343 1.66 -10.14 -24.31
C ILE A 343 0.95 -9.14 -23.38
N ILE A 344 -0.17 -8.56 -23.80
CA ILE A 344 -0.98 -7.64 -22.98
C ILE A 344 -1.46 -8.34 -21.72
N GLN A 345 -2.01 -9.55 -21.84
CA GLN A 345 -2.49 -10.31 -20.68
C GLN A 345 -1.36 -10.66 -19.72
N LEU A 346 -0.20 -11.03 -20.25
CA LEU A 346 0.96 -11.34 -19.44
C LEU A 346 1.48 -10.13 -18.67
N ILE A 347 1.58 -8.95 -19.32
CA ILE A 347 1.95 -7.69 -18.68
C ILE A 347 0.94 -7.36 -17.58
N ASN A 348 -0.35 -7.39 -17.88
CA ASN A 348 -1.41 -7.08 -16.93
C ASN A 348 -1.37 -8.01 -15.71
N GLY A 349 -1.25 -9.33 -15.93
CA GLY A 349 -1.18 -10.32 -14.86
C GLY A 349 0.04 -10.12 -13.95
N LYS A 350 1.22 -9.85 -14.53
CA LYS A 350 2.44 -9.59 -13.75
C LYS A 350 2.35 -8.28 -12.97
N VAL A 351 1.99 -7.16 -13.60
CA VAL A 351 1.89 -5.86 -12.90
C VAL A 351 0.83 -5.91 -11.78
N THR A 352 -0.33 -6.53 -12.04
CA THR A 352 -1.39 -6.66 -11.04
C THR A 352 -0.95 -7.52 -9.84
N SER A 353 -0.32 -8.67 -10.10
CA SER A 353 0.17 -9.52 -9.01
C SER A 353 1.30 -8.86 -8.21
N SER A 354 2.24 -8.18 -8.89
CA SER A 354 3.34 -7.44 -8.25
C SER A 354 2.88 -6.24 -7.44
N THR A 355 1.73 -5.64 -7.76
CA THR A 355 1.16 -4.54 -6.98
C THR A 355 0.90 -4.96 -5.52
N LYS A 356 0.42 -6.18 -5.31
CA LYS A 356 0.23 -6.73 -3.96
C LYS A 356 1.55 -7.01 -3.25
N VAL A 357 2.50 -7.59 -3.99
CA VAL A 357 3.82 -7.95 -3.46
C VAL A 357 4.59 -6.70 -3.00
N LEU A 358 4.52 -5.61 -3.75
CA LEU A 358 5.28 -4.38 -3.48
C LEU A 358 4.51 -3.37 -2.62
N GLY A 359 3.20 -3.54 -2.47
CA GLY A 359 2.31 -2.60 -1.78
C GLY A 359 2.19 -1.24 -2.46
N ASP A 360 2.69 -1.11 -3.70
CA ASP A 360 2.73 0.15 -4.45
C ASP A 360 2.59 -0.14 -5.97
N PRO A 361 1.49 0.32 -6.61
CA PRO A 361 1.28 0.18 -8.04
C PRO A 361 2.40 0.81 -8.88
N HIS A 362 2.99 1.92 -8.43
CA HIS A 362 4.06 2.61 -9.16
C HIS A 362 5.37 1.84 -9.15
N LYS A 363 5.65 1.10 -8.06
CA LYS A 363 6.80 0.18 -8.05
C LYS A 363 6.58 -0.98 -9.00
N ALA A 364 5.37 -1.54 -9.05
CA ALA A 364 5.03 -2.65 -9.95
C ALA A 364 5.16 -2.28 -11.43
N GLN A 365 4.81 -1.04 -11.81
CA GLN A 365 5.00 -0.51 -13.16
C GLN A 365 6.46 -0.59 -13.64
N ARG A 366 7.45 -0.57 -12.73
CA ARG A 366 8.88 -0.68 -13.10
C ARG A 366 9.19 -1.96 -13.85
N ILE A 367 8.36 -3.01 -13.72
CA ILE A 367 8.50 -4.26 -14.47
C ILE A 367 8.49 -4.02 -15.98
N THR A 368 7.77 -3.00 -16.46
CA THR A 368 7.67 -2.74 -17.91
C THR A 368 8.70 -1.75 -18.46
N CYS A 369 9.55 -1.14 -17.61
CA CYS A 369 10.49 -0.08 -18.00
C CYS A 369 11.37 -0.45 -19.19
N HIS A 370 12.08 -1.58 -19.11
CA HIS A 370 13.01 -2.03 -20.15
C HIS A 370 12.32 -2.87 -21.22
N ILE A 371 11.24 -3.54 -20.82
CA ILE A 371 10.52 -4.48 -21.66
C ILE A 371 9.81 -3.78 -22.79
N SER A 372 9.23 -2.60 -22.55
CA SER A 372 8.61 -1.81 -23.61
C SER A 372 9.58 -1.59 -24.77
N LYS A 373 10.82 -1.18 -24.49
CA LYS A 373 11.83 -0.98 -25.52
C LYS A 373 12.25 -2.29 -26.20
N ASP A 374 12.69 -3.29 -25.44
CA ASP A 374 13.18 -4.55 -26.01
C ASP A 374 12.10 -5.30 -26.81
N LEU A 375 10.85 -5.26 -26.33
CA LEU A 375 9.68 -5.81 -27.02
C LEU A 375 9.45 -5.09 -28.34
N MET A 376 9.39 -3.75 -28.30
CA MET A 376 9.10 -2.95 -29.49
C MET A 376 10.21 -3.08 -30.53
N ASP A 377 11.48 -3.12 -30.11
CA ASP A 377 12.62 -3.34 -31.00
C ASP A 377 12.57 -4.75 -31.64
N SER A 378 12.27 -5.78 -30.84
CA SER A 378 12.13 -7.16 -31.33
C SER A 378 10.96 -7.31 -32.30
N TYR A 379 9.82 -6.67 -31.99
CA TYR A 379 8.64 -6.65 -32.83
C TYR A 379 8.90 -5.88 -34.14
N LYS A 380 9.49 -4.69 -34.06
CA LYS A 380 9.88 -3.85 -35.22
C LYS A 380 10.83 -4.62 -36.14
N SER A 381 11.83 -5.29 -35.57
CA SER A 381 12.75 -6.15 -36.30
C SER A 381 12.02 -7.27 -37.04
N PHE A 382 11.09 -7.96 -36.38
CA PHE A 382 10.27 -9.00 -37.01
C PHE A 382 9.43 -8.48 -38.16
N GLN A 383 8.71 -7.36 -37.97
CA GLN A 383 7.92 -6.77 -39.05
C GLN A 383 8.80 -6.33 -40.23
N SER A 384 9.96 -5.73 -39.95
CA SER A 384 10.94 -5.37 -40.99
C SER A 384 11.37 -6.58 -41.81
N ASP A 385 11.63 -7.73 -41.17
CA ASP A 385 12.02 -8.95 -41.87
C ASP A 385 10.88 -9.51 -42.74
N VAL A 386 9.65 -9.51 -42.22
CA VAL A 386 8.44 -9.92 -42.96
C VAL A 386 8.28 -9.07 -44.23
N ILE A 387 8.43 -7.76 -44.11
CA ILE A 387 8.31 -6.82 -45.23
C ILE A 387 9.45 -7.01 -46.24
N LYS A 388 10.70 -7.08 -45.79
CA LYS A 388 11.89 -7.15 -46.67
C LYS A 388 12.01 -8.48 -47.41
N GLN A 389 11.73 -9.59 -46.73
CA GLN A 389 11.87 -10.92 -47.35
C GLN A 389 10.67 -11.27 -48.23
N ASN A 390 9.50 -10.67 -47.99
CA ASN A 390 8.29 -10.76 -48.83
C ASN A 390 7.97 -12.20 -49.32
N LYS A 391 8.06 -13.18 -48.42
CA LYS A 391 7.65 -14.57 -48.64
C LYS A 391 6.15 -14.67 -48.95
N ALA A 392 5.69 -15.79 -49.52
CA ALA A 392 4.30 -15.99 -49.94
C ALA A 392 3.26 -15.68 -48.83
N ASN A 393 3.52 -16.10 -47.59
CA ASN A 393 2.67 -15.88 -46.42
C ASN A 393 2.84 -14.48 -45.77
N SER A 394 3.76 -13.63 -46.25
CA SER A 394 4.08 -12.35 -45.60
C SER A 394 2.91 -11.37 -45.64
N ARG A 395 2.08 -11.40 -46.69
CA ARG A 395 0.89 -10.55 -46.79
C ARG A 395 -0.12 -10.84 -45.69
N SER A 396 -0.33 -12.11 -45.37
CA SER A 396 -1.24 -12.53 -44.31
C SER A 396 -0.71 -12.15 -42.93
N PHE A 397 0.61 -12.33 -42.70
CA PHE A 397 1.27 -11.87 -41.48
C PHE A 397 1.17 -10.36 -41.31
N ILE A 398 1.40 -9.57 -42.37
CA ILE A 398 1.23 -8.11 -42.30
C ILE A 398 -0.20 -7.76 -41.86
N LYS A 399 -1.21 -8.39 -42.47
CA LYS A 399 -2.63 -8.17 -42.10
C LYS A 399 -2.91 -8.50 -40.64
N ALA A 400 -2.45 -9.66 -40.15
CA ALA A 400 -2.62 -10.05 -38.75
C ALA A 400 -1.90 -9.10 -37.77
N ASN A 401 -0.72 -8.62 -38.15
CA ASN A 401 0.07 -7.72 -37.29
C ASN A 401 -0.47 -6.29 -37.23
N LEU A 402 -1.24 -5.84 -38.23
CA LEU A 402 -1.93 -4.54 -38.15
C LEU A 402 -2.92 -4.51 -36.99
N ASP A 403 -3.66 -5.59 -36.75
CA ASP A 403 -4.55 -5.70 -35.60
C ASP A 403 -3.76 -5.73 -34.28
N CYS A 404 -2.63 -6.43 -34.23
CA CYS A 404 -1.74 -6.41 -33.06
C CYS A 404 -1.25 -4.99 -32.72
N ILE A 405 -0.83 -4.21 -33.73
CA ILE A 405 -0.39 -2.81 -33.54
C ILE A 405 -1.53 -1.97 -32.96
N LYS A 406 -2.75 -2.13 -33.50
CA LYS A 406 -3.94 -1.44 -32.97
C LYS A 406 -4.20 -1.83 -31.51
N GLN A 407 -4.18 -3.11 -31.17
CA GLN A 407 -4.38 -3.58 -29.79
C GLN A 407 -3.32 -3.03 -28.83
N PHE A 408 -2.03 -3.04 -29.21
CA PHE A 408 -0.98 -2.45 -28.39
C PHE A 408 -1.16 -0.94 -28.20
N SER A 409 -1.49 -0.21 -29.26
CA SER A 409 -1.76 1.24 -29.18
C SER A 409 -2.95 1.53 -28.25
N GLU A 410 -4.05 0.78 -28.37
CA GLU A 410 -5.21 0.96 -27.50
C GLU A 410 -4.87 0.72 -26.03
N VAL A 411 -4.07 -0.29 -25.71
CA VAL A 411 -3.67 -0.61 -24.34
C VAL A 411 -2.68 0.39 -23.78
N LEU A 412 -1.70 0.85 -24.55
CA LEU A 412 -0.79 1.93 -24.15
C LEU A 412 -1.56 3.23 -23.82
N ASN A 413 -2.64 3.49 -24.54
CA ASN A 413 -3.47 4.67 -24.35
C ASN A 413 -4.48 4.53 -23.20
N LYS A 414 -5.18 3.40 -23.10
CA LYS A 414 -6.25 3.16 -22.11
C LYS A 414 -5.70 2.65 -20.77
N GLU A 415 -4.71 1.76 -20.79
CA GLU A 415 -4.19 1.05 -19.62
C GLU A 415 -2.80 1.53 -19.19
N ARG A 416 -2.62 2.86 -19.16
CA ARG A 416 -1.36 3.50 -18.75
C ARG A 416 -0.86 3.10 -17.37
N HIS A 417 -1.75 2.62 -16.51
CA HIS A 417 -1.41 2.13 -15.18
C HIS A 417 -0.56 0.85 -15.21
N LEU A 418 -0.49 0.17 -16.36
CA LEU A 418 0.35 -1.01 -16.57
C LEU A 418 1.80 -0.63 -16.94
N PHE A 419 2.03 0.57 -17.44
CA PHE A 419 3.31 0.99 -17.98
C PHE A 419 3.96 2.07 -17.12
N THR A 420 5.29 2.05 -17.07
CA THR A 420 6.02 3.15 -16.45
C THR A 420 5.88 4.42 -17.29
N GLU A 421 5.58 5.55 -16.64
CA GLU A 421 5.61 6.85 -17.29
C GLU A 421 7.03 7.17 -17.78
N ASP A 422 7.15 7.59 -19.03
CA ASP A 422 8.42 8.08 -19.57
C ASP A 422 8.98 9.23 -18.69
N PRO A 423 10.26 9.14 -18.25
CA PRO A 423 10.89 10.16 -17.41
C PRO A 423 10.87 11.59 -17.98
N GLN A 424 10.86 11.74 -19.31
CA GLN A 424 10.89 13.04 -19.99
C GLN A 424 9.53 13.72 -19.88
N TYR A 425 8.43 12.98 -20.07
CA TYR A 425 7.07 13.48 -19.89
C TYR A 425 6.70 13.68 -18.41
N ARG A 426 7.38 13.01 -17.45
CA ARG A 426 7.19 13.21 -15.99
C ARG A 426 7.45 14.62 -15.52
N LYS A 427 8.32 15.36 -16.21
CA LYS A 427 8.69 16.73 -15.88
C LYS A 427 7.70 17.77 -16.44
N LEU A 428 6.87 17.41 -17.42
CA LEU A 428 5.86 18.33 -17.97
C LEU A 428 4.78 18.64 -16.93
N GLY A 429 4.39 19.92 -16.85
CA GLY A 429 3.38 20.39 -15.89
C GLY A 429 3.83 20.40 -14.42
N THR A 430 5.14 20.32 -14.13
CA THR A 430 5.74 20.54 -12.79
C THR A 430 6.42 21.91 -12.69
N SER A 431 7.02 22.27 -11.55
CA SER A 431 7.84 23.50 -11.47
C SER A 431 9.00 23.49 -12.48
N ASP A 432 9.56 22.30 -12.74
CA ASP A 432 10.67 22.10 -13.68
C ASP A 432 10.26 22.40 -15.12
N TRP A 433 8.96 22.26 -15.44
CA TRP A 433 8.40 22.60 -16.74
C TRP A 433 8.47 24.09 -17.08
N LEU A 434 8.58 24.98 -16.08
CA LEU A 434 8.84 26.42 -16.30
C LEU A 434 10.29 26.72 -16.71
N HIS A 435 11.14 25.70 -16.86
CA HIS A 435 12.52 25.82 -17.32
C HIS A 435 12.68 25.21 -18.73
N GLN A 436 12.98 26.07 -19.70
CA GLN A 436 13.00 25.75 -21.15
C GLN A 436 14.00 24.64 -21.52
N SER A 437 15.08 24.45 -20.76
CA SER A 437 16.10 23.43 -21.02
C SER A 437 15.55 21.99 -20.98
N ARG A 438 14.53 21.71 -20.17
CA ARG A 438 13.94 20.36 -20.05
C ARG A 438 13.03 20.00 -21.22
N PHE A 439 12.33 20.98 -21.78
CA PHE A 439 11.51 20.77 -22.97
C PHE A 439 12.40 20.50 -24.18
N LYS A 440 13.54 21.20 -24.27
CA LYS A 440 14.54 20.93 -25.31
C LYS A 440 15.09 19.50 -25.27
N GLU A 441 15.40 18.97 -24.08
CA GLU A 441 15.81 17.55 -23.92
C GLU A 441 14.77 16.57 -24.51
N LEU A 442 13.46 16.85 -24.32
CA LEU A 442 12.37 16.06 -24.88
C LEU A 442 12.33 16.18 -26.42
N LEU A 443 12.44 17.40 -26.96
CA LEU A 443 12.47 17.62 -28.41
C LEU A 443 13.67 16.92 -29.08
N ASP A 444 14.85 16.95 -28.45
CA ASP A 444 16.04 16.27 -28.96
C ASP A 444 15.82 14.74 -29.06
N VAL A 445 15.12 14.16 -28.08
CA VAL A 445 14.77 12.74 -28.09
C VAL A 445 13.71 12.42 -29.15
N ILE A 446 12.64 13.23 -29.23
CA ILE A 446 11.60 13.07 -30.26
C ILE A 446 12.24 13.13 -31.66
N ASN A 447 13.11 14.11 -31.90
CA ASN A 447 13.81 14.24 -33.18
C ASN A 447 14.67 13.01 -33.51
N LYS A 448 15.42 12.52 -32.51
CA LYS A 448 16.25 11.32 -32.68
C LYS A 448 15.41 10.09 -33.03
N GLU A 449 14.31 9.84 -32.31
CA GLU A 449 13.42 8.71 -32.59
C GLU A 449 12.64 8.89 -33.90
N GLY A 450 12.33 10.14 -34.28
CA GLY A 450 11.68 10.49 -35.54
C GLY A 450 12.55 10.20 -36.77
N GLN A 451 13.88 10.33 -36.66
CA GLN A 451 14.81 9.96 -37.74
C GLN A 451 14.73 8.47 -38.09
N ASP A 452 14.43 7.59 -37.12
CA ASP A 452 14.25 6.15 -37.35
C ASP A 452 12.97 5.81 -38.14
N LEU A 453 12.10 6.79 -38.39
CA LEU A 453 10.85 6.68 -39.15
C LEU A 453 11.00 7.15 -40.61
N GLN A 454 12.21 7.55 -41.03
CA GLN A 454 12.51 7.89 -42.42
C GLN A 454 12.50 6.64 -43.32
N GLY A 455 11.99 6.78 -44.56
CA GLY A 455 11.96 5.71 -45.57
C GLY A 455 10.57 5.19 -45.97
N SER A 456 9.49 5.78 -45.45
CA SER A 456 8.11 5.55 -45.93
C SER A 456 7.77 6.42 -47.15
N THR A 457 6.65 6.15 -47.81
CA THR A 457 6.13 7.03 -48.86
C THR A 457 5.77 8.39 -48.28
N GLU A 458 5.91 9.47 -49.07
CA GLU A 458 5.68 10.84 -48.60
C GLU A 458 4.32 11.01 -47.91
N SER A 459 3.24 10.50 -48.49
CA SER A 459 1.90 10.56 -47.90
C SER A 459 1.78 9.85 -46.54
N CYS A 460 2.44 8.70 -46.38
CA CYS A 460 2.43 7.93 -45.14
C CYS A 460 3.30 8.61 -44.07
N HIS A 461 4.42 9.20 -44.49
CA HIS A 461 5.30 9.94 -43.60
C HIS A 461 4.59 11.17 -43.01
N LYS A 462 3.90 11.96 -43.85
CA LYS A 462 3.14 13.13 -43.40
C LYS A 462 2.05 12.78 -42.40
N GLU A 463 1.23 11.77 -42.71
CA GLU A 463 0.17 11.27 -41.82
C GLU A 463 0.75 10.79 -40.47
N LEU A 464 1.85 10.03 -40.51
CA LEU A 464 2.51 9.53 -39.31
C LEU A 464 3.04 10.66 -38.43
N MET A 465 3.66 11.69 -39.03
CA MET A 465 4.17 12.84 -38.29
C MET A 465 3.05 13.69 -37.70
N GLY A 466 1.94 13.86 -38.43
CA GLY A 466 0.75 14.55 -37.91
C GLY A 466 0.14 13.83 -36.71
N GLN A 467 0.00 12.50 -36.78
CA GLN A 467 -0.47 11.68 -35.65
C GLN A 467 0.49 11.76 -34.46
N LEU A 468 1.81 11.70 -34.70
CA LEU A 468 2.80 11.82 -33.64
C LEU A 468 2.78 13.21 -32.99
N GLU A 469 2.64 14.29 -33.76
CA GLU A 469 2.48 15.65 -33.23
C GLU A 469 1.24 15.74 -32.33
N GLN A 470 0.11 15.14 -32.76
CA GLN A 470 -1.12 15.09 -31.98
C GLN A 470 -0.91 14.34 -30.66
N GLU A 471 -0.30 13.15 -30.69
CA GLU A 471 -0.04 12.36 -29.48
C GLU A 471 0.88 13.10 -28.48
N VAL A 472 1.94 13.75 -28.96
CA VAL A 472 2.86 14.53 -28.12
C VAL A 472 2.17 15.79 -27.56
N THR A 473 1.28 16.41 -28.32
CA THR A 473 0.49 17.57 -27.86
C THR A 473 -0.55 17.15 -26.82
N VAL A 474 -1.24 16.03 -27.05
CA VAL A 474 -2.20 15.43 -26.11
C VAL A 474 -1.49 15.03 -24.80
N GLU A 475 -0.43 14.23 -24.91
CA GLU A 475 0.83 14.34 -24.14
C GLU A 475 0.95 15.48 -23.11
N TYR A 476 1.39 16.61 -23.67
CA TYR A 476 1.67 17.86 -23.02
C TYR A 476 0.47 18.41 -22.25
N VAL A 477 -0.70 18.50 -22.90
CA VAL A 477 -1.91 19.06 -22.28
C VAL A 477 -2.35 18.21 -21.10
N ARG A 478 -2.37 16.88 -21.24
CA ARG A 478 -2.70 15.96 -20.13
C ARG A 478 -1.82 16.20 -18.92
N ARG A 479 -0.52 16.41 -19.13
CA ARG A 479 0.45 16.67 -18.05
C ARG A 479 0.24 18.01 -17.38
N LEU A 480 -0.05 19.05 -18.17
CA LEU A 480 -0.42 20.36 -17.65
C LEU A 480 -1.68 20.28 -16.77
N LEU A 481 -2.71 19.55 -17.22
CA LEU A 481 -3.99 19.41 -16.51
C LEU A 481 -3.94 18.49 -15.28
N LYS A 482 -2.85 17.74 -15.04
CA LYS A 482 -2.65 16.97 -13.78
C LYS A 482 -2.60 17.88 -12.54
N GLY A 483 -2.41 19.20 -12.71
CA GLY A 483 -2.61 20.16 -11.61
C GLY A 483 -1.48 20.20 -10.57
N LYS A 484 -0.29 19.67 -10.89
CA LYS A 484 0.88 19.61 -9.99
C LYS A 484 1.51 20.98 -9.73
N VAL A 485 1.24 21.98 -10.56
CA VAL A 485 1.70 23.37 -10.41
C VAL A 485 0.54 24.25 -9.96
N LYS A 486 0.84 25.20 -9.06
CA LYS A 486 -0.06 26.26 -8.61
C LYS A 486 0.54 27.61 -8.96
N LEU A 487 -0.12 28.34 -9.85
CA LEU A 487 0.28 29.67 -10.32
C LEU A 487 -0.37 30.71 -9.41
N LYS A 488 0.39 31.13 -8.39
CA LYS A 488 -0.11 31.92 -7.26
C LYS A 488 -0.27 33.40 -7.57
N ASP A 489 0.54 33.90 -8.47
CA ASP A 489 0.62 35.32 -8.79
C ASP A 489 0.67 35.57 -10.30
N LYS A 490 0.44 36.83 -10.68
CA LYS A 490 0.41 37.28 -12.08
C LYS A 490 1.71 37.01 -12.83
N MET A 491 2.86 37.09 -12.14
CA MET A 491 4.17 36.88 -12.76
C MET A 491 4.37 35.40 -13.08
N GLN A 492 3.98 34.49 -12.19
CA GLN A 492 3.98 33.05 -12.43
C GLN A 492 3.02 32.66 -13.56
N GLN A 493 1.84 33.26 -13.60
CA GLN A 493 0.86 33.06 -14.67
C GLN A 493 1.38 33.56 -16.03
N LEU A 494 2.01 34.73 -16.07
CA LEU A 494 2.65 35.27 -17.27
C LEU A 494 3.83 34.41 -17.72
N LYS A 495 4.66 33.94 -16.79
CA LYS A 495 5.76 33.01 -17.09
C LYS A 495 5.22 31.72 -17.71
N ALA A 496 4.18 31.13 -17.11
CA ALA A 496 3.53 29.94 -17.65
C ALA A 496 2.98 30.17 -19.06
N TYR A 497 2.33 31.31 -19.30
CA TYR A 497 1.89 31.71 -20.64
C TYR A 497 3.04 31.75 -21.66
N LEU A 498 4.12 32.47 -21.35
CA LEU A 498 5.27 32.57 -22.25
C LEU A 498 5.90 31.21 -22.53
N THR A 499 6.05 30.38 -21.49
CA THR A 499 6.59 29.02 -21.62
C THR A 499 5.70 28.11 -22.45
N VAL A 500 4.36 28.15 -22.28
CA VAL A 500 3.45 27.33 -23.10
C VAL A 500 3.56 27.73 -24.57
N LYS A 501 3.57 29.03 -24.88
CA LYS A 501 3.65 29.50 -26.27
C LYS A 501 4.98 29.14 -26.92
N ASP A 502 6.10 29.39 -26.23
CA ASP A 502 7.42 29.01 -26.74
C ASP A 502 7.53 27.49 -26.95
N ASN A 503 7.02 26.68 -26.01
CA ASN A 503 6.99 25.24 -26.17
C ASN A 503 6.11 24.81 -27.36
N ALA A 504 4.97 25.47 -27.58
CA ALA A 504 4.08 25.18 -28.71
C ALA A 504 4.75 25.51 -30.05
N GLU A 505 5.44 26.65 -30.14
CA GLU A 505 6.20 27.04 -31.33
C GLU A 505 7.35 26.06 -31.62
N ASN A 506 8.14 25.72 -30.61
CA ASN A 506 9.26 24.79 -30.75
C ASN A 506 8.80 23.37 -31.14
N LEU A 507 7.71 22.90 -30.54
CA LEU A 507 7.11 21.59 -30.87
C LEU A 507 6.64 21.57 -32.31
N HIS A 508 5.83 22.56 -32.68
CA HIS A 508 5.28 22.67 -34.02
C HIS A 508 6.38 22.79 -35.08
N HIS A 509 7.38 23.65 -34.85
CA HIS A 509 8.52 23.80 -35.76
C HIS A 509 9.27 22.47 -35.97
N LEU A 510 9.51 21.70 -34.91
CA LEU A 510 10.12 20.37 -35.02
C LEU A 510 9.29 19.43 -35.90
N PHE A 511 7.98 19.35 -35.66
CA PHE A 511 7.10 18.45 -36.42
C PHE A 511 6.89 18.87 -37.87
N VAL A 512 6.84 20.18 -38.16
CA VAL A 512 6.85 20.68 -39.54
C VAL A 512 8.16 20.30 -40.25
N GLN A 513 9.31 20.40 -39.58
CA GLN A 513 10.58 19.94 -40.14
C GLN A 513 10.61 18.43 -40.41
N MET A 514 9.87 17.65 -39.63
CA MET A 514 9.70 16.22 -39.86
C MET A 514 8.62 15.90 -40.90
N GLY A 515 7.80 16.88 -41.34
CA GLY A 515 6.81 16.72 -42.40
C GLY A 515 5.35 16.72 -41.96
N SER A 516 5.04 17.10 -40.73
CA SER A 516 3.66 17.34 -40.28
C SER A 516 3.04 18.59 -40.92
N GLU A 517 1.73 18.56 -41.15
CA GLU A 517 0.92 19.69 -41.66
C GLU A 517 -0.15 20.13 -40.63
N GLU A 518 -0.03 19.70 -39.37
CA GLU A 518 -1.05 19.87 -38.33
C GLU A 518 -0.95 21.22 -37.57
N ASP A 519 -1.01 22.35 -38.30
CA ASP A 519 -0.86 23.71 -37.75
C ASP A 519 -1.77 24.03 -36.56
N TRP A 520 -2.94 23.39 -36.48
CA TRP A 520 -3.95 23.63 -35.47
C TRP A 520 -3.59 23.12 -34.07
N LEU A 521 -2.64 22.18 -33.95
CA LEU A 521 -2.20 21.65 -32.66
C LEU A 521 -1.48 22.73 -31.82
N LYS A 522 -0.74 23.61 -32.49
CA LYS A 522 -0.12 24.80 -31.87
C LYS A 522 -1.17 25.75 -31.31
N GLU A 523 -2.26 25.98 -32.04
CA GLU A 523 -3.33 26.90 -31.65
C GLU A 523 -4.06 26.44 -30.37
N ILE A 524 -4.19 25.13 -30.14
CA ILE A 524 -4.71 24.59 -28.87
C ILE A 524 -3.87 25.08 -27.69
N LEU A 525 -2.55 24.94 -27.79
CA LEU A 525 -1.63 25.32 -26.72
C LEU A 525 -1.63 26.83 -26.51
N PHE A 526 -1.75 27.63 -27.58
CA PHE A 526 -1.91 29.08 -27.48
C PHE A 526 -3.20 29.45 -26.74
N ASN A 527 -4.32 28.85 -27.11
CA ASN A 527 -5.61 29.11 -26.45
C ASN A 527 -5.58 28.72 -24.97
N ILE A 528 -4.93 27.60 -24.61
CA ILE A 528 -4.69 27.21 -23.22
C ILE A 528 -3.79 28.22 -22.50
N ALA A 529 -2.73 28.70 -23.15
CA ALA A 529 -1.82 29.70 -22.58
C ALA A 529 -2.55 31.00 -22.25
N GLU A 530 -3.43 31.48 -23.14
CA GLU A 530 -4.22 32.69 -22.89
C GLU A 530 -5.08 32.55 -21.63
N VAL A 531 -5.74 31.41 -21.41
CA VAL A 531 -6.50 31.15 -20.17
C VAL A 531 -5.61 31.29 -18.92
N LEU A 532 -4.35 30.84 -18.98
CA LEU A 532 -3.43 30.96 -17.85
C LEU A 532 -3.10 32.42 -17.52
N LYS A 533 -2.93 33.28 -18.54
CA LYS A 533 -2.57 34.71 -18.41
C LYS A 533 -3.75 35.60 -18.00
N LEU A 534 -4.95 35.35 -18.54
CA LEU A 534 -6.11 36.21 -18.35
C LEU A 534 -6.47 36.34 -16.87
N GLN A 535 -6.79 37.57 -16.43
CA GLN A 535 -7.06 37.88 -15.02
C GLN A 535 -8.57 38.01 -14.77
N ASP A 536 -9.26 38.69 -15.68
CA ASP A 536 -10.68 39.00 -15.54
C ASP A 536 -11.55 37.80 -15.88
N LEU A 537 -12.51 37.49 -15.02
CA LEU A 537 -13.42 36.35 -15.20
C LEU A 537 -14.16 36.40 -16.56
N PRO A 538 -14.73 37.52 -17.03
CA PRO A 538 -15.38 37.57 -18.34
C PRO A 538 -14.42 37.25 -19.50
N ALA A 539 -13.15 37.65 -19.40
CA ALA A 539 -12.16 37.35 -20.43
C ALA A 539 -11.80 35.87 -20.42
N ILE A 540 -11.63 35.27 -19.24
CA ILE A 540 -11.42 33.82 -19.08
C ILE A 540 -12.60 33.05 -19.66
N GLN A 541 -13.83 33.47 -19.36
CA GLN A 541 -15.04 32.87 -19.88
C GLN A 541 -15.10 32.93 -21.41
N MET A 542 -14.78 34.08 -22.00
CA MET A 542 -14.72 34.23 -23.46
C MET A 542 -13.66 33.32 -24.09
N GLN A 543 -12.49 33.18 -23.46
CA GLN A 543 -11.44 32.29 -23.95
C GLN A 543 -11.86 30.80 -23.84
N VAL A 544 -12.58 30.43 -22.78
CA VAL A 544 -13.17 29.09 -22.64
C VAL A 544 -14.24 28.85 -23.72
N VAL A 545 -15.03 29.88 -24.06
CA VAL A 545 -16.00 29.81 -25.16
C VAL A 545 -15.31 29.55 -26.49
N LEU A 546 -14.24 30.30 -26.79
CA LEU A 546 -13.45 30.10 -28.00
C LEU A 546 -12.92 28.66 -28.07
N LEU A 547 -12.29 28.20 -26.99
CA LEU A 547 -11.75 26.83 -26.91
C LEU A 547 -12.85 25.76 -27.07
N GLY A 548 -14.03 25.96 -26.48
CA GLY A 548 -15.16 25.04 -26.61
C GLY A 548 -15.84 25.06 -27.99
N THR A 549 -15.72 26.18 -28.71
CA THR A 549 -16.23 26.32 -30.08
C THR A 549 -15.31 25.62 -31.07
N ASP A 550 -14.00 25.84 -30.94
CA ASP A 550 -12.97 25.24 -31.81
C ASP A 550 -12.82 23.74 -31.53
N TYR A 551 -13.03 23.31 -30.28
CA TYR A 551 -12.89 21.91 -29.85
C TYR A 551 -14.13 21.45 -29.06
N PRO A 552 -15.19 20.99 -29.74
CA PRO A 552 -16.47 20.62 -29.11
C PRO A 552 -16.38 19.45 -28.11
N ASP A 553 -15.32 18.65 -28.18
CA ASP A 553 -15.03 17.55 -27.25
C ASP A 553 -14.37 18.02 -25.94
N LEU A 554 -14.13 19.33 -25.77
CA LEU A 554 -13.76 19.94 -24.50
C LEU A 554 -14.84 19.67 -23.45
N SER A 555 -14.42 19.16 -22.28
CA SER A 555 -15.31 18.80 -21.19
C SER A 555 -15.16 19.76 -20.01
N GLU A 556 -16.19 19.80 -19.18
CA GLU A 556 -16.15 20.53 -17.90
C GLU A 556 -14.96 20.14 -17.03
N LYS A 557 -14.60 18.84 -17.03
CA LYS A 557 -13.44 18.34 -16.28
C LYS A 557 -12.15 18.97 -16.76
N HIS A 558 -12.01 19.16 -18.07
CA HIS A 558 -10.82 19.79 -18.67
C HIS A 558 -10.71 21.25 -18.26
N VAL A 559 -11.80 22.03 -18.37
CA VAL A 559 -11.83 23.44 -17.96
C VAL A 559 -11.56 23.58 -16.46
N LEU A 560 -12.23 22.77 -15.63
CA LEU A 560 -12.01 22.80 -14.19
C LEU A 560 -10.55 22.48 -13.81
N ALA A 561 -9.92 21.52 -14.49
CA ALA A 561 -8.52 21.18 -14.26
C ALA A 561 -7.57 22.32 -14.68
N LEU A 562 -7.84 22.96 -15.82
CA LEU A 562 -7.07 24.11 -16.31
C LEU A 562 -7.17 25.28 -15.32
N LEU A 563 -8.39 25.62 -14.90
CA LEU A 563 -8.62 26.73 -13.97
C LEU A 563 -8.10 26.44 -12.55
N LYS A 564 -7.95 25.16 -12.15
CA LYS A 564 -7.33 24.78 -10.86
C LYS A 564 -5.82 25.07 -10.78
N LEU A 565 -5.16 25.37 -11.90
CA LEU A 565 -3.77 25.83 -11.92
C LEU A 565 -3.66 27.26 -11.39
N LYS A 566 -4.69 28.07 -11.59
CA LYS A 566 -4.84 29.44 -11.10
C LYS A 566 -5.42 29.43 -9.69
N THR A 567 -4.72 29.99 -8.70
CA THR A 567 -5.21 29.99 -7.30
C THR A 567 -6.00 31.22 -6.91
N ASP A 568 -5.97 32.25 -7.74
CA ASP A 568 -6.72 33.52 -7.61
C ASP A 568 -8.21 33.38 -7.95
N LEU A 569 -8.63 32.29 -8.59
CA LEU A 569 -10.04 32.02 -8.90
C LEU A 569 -10.75 31.28 -7.75
N THR A 570 -11.91 31.79 -7.33
CA THR A 570 -12.75 31.14 -6.33
C THR A 570 -13.41 29.87 -6.89
N LYS A 571 -14.06 29.09 -6.02
CA LYS A 571 -14.86 27.93 -6.44
C LYS A 571 -16.06 28.35 -7.28
N ALA A 572 -16.64 29.52 -7.01
CA ALA A 572 -17.78 30.06 -7.76
C ALA A 572 -17.36 30.51 -9.17
N ASP A 573 -16.23 31.20 -9.29
CA ASP A 573 -15.69 31.64 -10.59
C ASP A 573 -15.42 30.46 -11.51
N ARG A 574 -14.79 29.41 -10.98
CA ARG A 574 -14.52 28.16 -11.71
C ARG A 574 -15.79 27.48 -12.16
N LYS A 575 -16.83 27.44 -11.32
CA LYS A 575 -18.13 26.89 -11.68
C LYS A 575 -18.77 27.72 -12.79
N SER A 576 -18.83 29.03 -12.64
CA SER A 576 -19.41 29.93 -13.63
C SER A 576 -18.74 29.82 -15.00
N ALA A 577 -17.41 29.72 -15.07
CA ALA A 577 -16.69 29.51 -16.33
C ALA A 577 -16.94 28.13 -16.95
N THR A 578 -17.24 27.13 -16.13
CA THR A 578 -17.56 25.78 -16.59
C THR A 578 -19.01 25.68 -17.10
N ASP A 579 -19.96 26.34 -16.42
CA ASP A 579 -21.38 26.35 -16.76
C ASP A 579 -21.63 26.94 -18.17
N ILE A 580 -20.79 27.88 -18.61
CA ILE A 580 -20.86 28.49 -19.95
C ILE A 580 -20.68 27.46 -21.08
N LEU A 581 -19.94 26.37 -20.85
CA LEU A 581 -19.80 25.30 -21.85
C LEU A 581 -21.14 24.60 -22.16
N HIS A 582 -22.05 24.49 -21.18
CA HIS A 582 -23.38 23.92 -21.42
C HIS A 582 -24.20 24.78 -22.36
N THR A 583 -24.18 26.10 -22.12
CA THR A 583 -24.89 27.07 -22.97
C THR A 583 -24.41 27.01 -24.42
N LEU A 584 -23.11 26.76 -24.66
CA LEU A 584 -22.57 26.63 -26.03
C LEU A 584 -23.02 25.34 -26.72
N ARG A 585 -23.10 24.22 -25.99
CA ARG A 585 -23.56 22.94 -26.55
C ARG A 585 -25.02 22.97 -26.98
N GLU A 586 -25.84 23.77 -26.32
CA GLU A 586 -27.25 23.98 -26.69
C GLU A 586 -27.41 24.77 -28.00
N ILE A 587 -26.41 25.57 -28.38
CA ILE A 587 -26.49 26.47 -29.55
C ILE A 587 -26.10 25.75 -30.86
N GLY A 588 -25.39 24.62 -30.79
CA GLY A 588 -25.06 23.76 -31.93
C GLY A 588 -24.07 24.39 -32.94
N SER A 589 -22.91 23.76 -33.16
CA SER A 589 -22.00 24.13 -34.25
C SER A 589 -22.00 23.08 -35.37
N ASN A 590 -22.01 23.56 -36.62
CA ASN A 590 -22.08 22.76 -37.85
C ASN A 590 -20.68 22.41 -38.42
N THR A 591 -19.62 22.63 -37.63
CA THR A 591 -18.24 22.38 -38.03
C THR A 591 -17.84 20.95 -37.73
N GLN A 592 -17.18 20.30 -38.68
CA GLN A 592 -16.66 18.94 -38.52
C GLN A 592 -15.69 18.92 -37.32
N PRO A 593 -16.04 18.24 -36.21
CA PRO A 593 -15.32 18.42 -34.96
C PRO A 593 -13.94 17.75 -35.05
N ARG A 594 -12.88 18.53 -34.82
CA ARG A 594 -11.54 17.98 -34.60
C ARG A 594 -11.49 17.42 -33.18
N SER A 595 -11.29 16.11 -33.07
CA SER A 595 -11.22 15.41 -31.79
C SER A 595 -9.82 15.56 -31.19
N PHE A 596 -9.71 16.24 -30.05
CA PHE A 596 -8.47 16.40 -29.30
C PHE A 596 -8.68 16.12 -27.80
N PHE A 597 -9.61 16.81 -27.16
CA PHE A 597 -9.84 16.69 -25.73
C PHE A 597 -10.42 15.34 -25.31
N SER A 598 -11.07 14.62 -26.22
CA SER A 598 -11.49 13.23 -25.99
C SER A 598 -10.31 12.28 -25.72
N LEU A 599 -9.12 12.61 -26.23
CA LEU A 599 -7.87 11.87 -26.02
C LEU A 599 -7.16 12.30 -24.72
N VAL A 600 -7.50 13.48 -24.19
CA VAL A 600 -6.90 14.06 -22.97
C VAL A 600 -7.66 13.58 -21.74
N GLN A 601 -7.26 12.44 -21.17
CA GLN A 601 -7.86 11.95 -19.93
C GLN A 601 -7.49 12.81 -18.71
N VAL A 602 -8.51 13.34 -18.02
CA VAL A 602 -8.37 14.14 -16.80
C VAL A 602 -9.13 13.46 -15.65
N LYS A 603 -8.51 13.43 -14.45
CA LYS A 603 -9.08 12.80 -13.25
C LYS A 603 -10.12 13.67 -12.56
#